data_AF-A0A936CB52-F1
#
_entry.id   AF-A0A936CB52-F1
#
_cell.length_a   1.000
_cell.length_b   1.000
_cell.length_c   1.000
_cell.angle_alpha   90.00
_cell.angle_beta   90.00
_cell.angle_gamma   90.00
#
_symmetry.space_group_name_H-M   'P 1'
#
loop_
_entity.id
_entity.type
_entity.pdbx_description
1 polymer ?
#
loop_
_entity_poly.entity_id
_entity_poly.type
_entity_poly.pdbx_seq_one_letter_code
_entity_poly.pdbx_strand_id
1 'polypeptide(L)'
;MGLRRQLAHQLPRCLHRRWIDNAYGTAVLFEFRPNGTYTQSILIATRAYSCKSQVFIYNEGRAVVEGAVIKVYPTTGSIKARDTCVAASNYDRPDNVANKQGSQYGWTFKLHDDGKTYLLIGVNNDMSNPSYFRLAQ
;
A
#
# COMPACT_ATOMS: atom_id res chain seq x y z
N MET A 1 7.99 29.14 9.19
CA MET A 1 7.59 29.01 7.76
C MET A 1 8.22 27.75 7.18
N GLY A 2 7.57 26.62 6.90
CA GLY A 2 6.20 26.16 7.07
C GLY A 2 6.13 24.75 6.46
N LEU A 3 6.56 23.73 7.20
CA LEU A 3 6.65 22.31 6.76
C LEU A 3 5.29 21.76 6.24
N ARG A 4 4.17 22.37 6.67
CA ARG A 4 2.83 22.12 6.14
C ARG A 4 2.68 22.45 4.64
N ARG A 5 3.47 23.38 4.08
CA ARG A 5 3.43 23.74 2.64
C ARG A 5 4.26 22.79 1.76
N GLN A 6 5.29 22.12 2.30
CA GLN A 6 6.08 21.16 1.51
C GLN A 6 5.30 19.87 1.23
N LEU A 7 4.58 19.35 2.22
CA LEU A 7 3.80 18.11 2.09
C LEU A 7 2.57 18.27 1.17
N ALA A 8 1.89 19.42 1.20
CA ALA A 8 0.79 19.75 0.27
C ALA A 8 1.25 19.99 -1.18
N HIS A 9 2.56 20.14 -1.41
CA HIS A 9 3.15 20.26 -2.75
C HIS A 9 3.90 19.01 -3.22
N GLN A 10 4.41 18.17 -2.31
CA GLN A 10 5.26 17.03 -2.66
C GLN A 10 4.54 15.67 -2.66
N LEU A 11 3.67 15.38 -1.68
CA LEU A 11 2.91 14.13 -1.67
C LEU A 11 1.86 14.01 -2.78
N PRO A 12 1.07 15.05 -3.12
CA PRO A 12 0.06 14.90 -4.19
C PRO A 12 0.67 14.83 -5.59
N ARG A 13 1.97 15.12 -5.74
CA ARG A 13 2.69 14.95 -7.02
C ARG A 13 3.26 13.55 -7.21
N CYS A 14 3.47 12.78 -6.14
CA CYS A 14 3.86 11.37 -6.21
C CYS A 14 2.72 10.42 -6.61
N LEU A 15 1.55 10.97 -6.93
CA LEU A 15 0.27 10.29 -6.86
C LEU A 15 -0.32 9.83 -8.19
N HIS A 16 0.53 9.52 -9.16
CA HIS A 16 0.07 8.87 -10.38
C HIS A 16 0.64 7.47 -10.47
N ARG A 17 -0.26 6.55 -10.81
CA ARG A 17 -0.16 5.11 -10.64
C ARG A 17 1.03 4.54 -11.40
N ARG A 18 2.07 4.05 -10.72
CA ARG A 18 2.90 3.00 -11.30
C ARG A 18 3.63 2.14 -10.28
N TRP A 19 3.36 0.85 -10.46
CA TRP A 19 3.94 -0.32 -9.80
C TRP A 19 5.47 -0.35 -9.92
N ILE A 20 6.16 -0.55 -8.79
CA ILE A 20 7.51 -1.10 -8.77
C ILE A 20 7.55 -2.21 -7.71
N ASP A 21 7.93 -3.36 -8.22
CA ASP A 21 8.14 -4.68 -7.65
C ASP A 21 8.22 -4.83 -6.12
N ASN A 22 7.63 -5.91 -5.64
CA ASN A 22 7.97 -6.51 -4.35
C ASN A 22 8.40 -7.96 -4.65
N ALA A 23 9.56 -8.35 -4.12
CA ALA A 23 9.92 -9.75 -4.07
C ALA A 23 8.85 -10.47 -3.22
N TYR A 24 8.46 -11.69 -3.61
CA TYR A 24 7.52 -12.57 -2.89
C TYR A 24 6.01 -12.37 -3.18
N GLY A 25 5.65 -12.08 -4.44
CA GLY A 25 4.28 -12.28 -4.94
C GLY A 25 3.22 -11.38 -4.30
N THR A 26 3.61 -10.29 -3.64
CA THR A 26 2.71 -9.38 -2.91
C THR A 26 2.78 -7.95 -3.44
N ALA A 27 2.00 -7.60 -4.45
CA ALA A 27 1.96 -6.22 -4.93
C ALA A 27 1.17 -5.32 -3.97
N VAL A 28 1.72 -4.16 -3.62
CA VAL A 28 1.03 -3.13 -2.80
C VAL A 28 0.96 -1.82 -3.57
N LEU A 29 -0.20 -1.16 -3.51
CA LEU A 29 -0.43 0.18 -4.05
C LEU A 29 -1.07 1.04 -2.96
N PHE A 30 -0.56 2.26 -2.81
CA PHE A 30 -1.19 3.32 -2.04
C PHE A 30 -1.52 4.51 -2.94
N GLU A 31 -2.68 5.14 -2.69
CA GLU A 31 -3.05 6.43 -3.26
C GLU A 31 -3.43 7.36 -2.10
N PHE A 32 -2.67 8.44 -1.87
CA PHE A 32 -2.92 9.42 -0.81
C PHE A 32 -3.43 10.75 -1.37
N ARG A 33 -4.71 11.05 -1.18
CA ARG A 33 -5.32 12.24 -1.80
C ARG A 33 -5.07 13.50 -0.96
N PRO A 34 -5.04 14.71 -1.58
CA PRO A 34 -4.83 15.96 -0.85
C PRO A 34 -5.83 16.23 0.28
N ASN A 35 -7.04 15.66 0.18
CA ASN A 35 -8.08 15.79 1.19
C ASN A 35 -7.85 14.88 2.43
N GLY A 36 -6.71 14.19 2.52
CA GLY A 36 -6.37 13.27 3.61
C GLY A 36 -7.08 11.93 3.53
N THR A 37 -7.70 11.59 2.39
CA THR A 37 -8.19 10.24 2.14
C THR A 37 -7.11 9.37 1.53
N TYR A 38 -7.22 8.06 1.69
CA TYR A 38 -6.34 7.11 1.02
C TYR A 38 -7.12 5.94 0.44
N THR A 39 -6.52 5.29 -0.55
CA THR A 39 -6.84 3.91 -0.90
C THR A 39 -5.59 3.06 -0.82
N GLN A 40 -5.79 1.78 -0.55
CA GLN A 40 -4.77 0.77 -0.56
C GLN A 40 -5.29 -0.44 -1.32
N SER A 41 -4.45 -1.00 -2.17
CA SER A 41 -4.71 -2.26 -2.87
C SER A 41 -3.53 -3.19 -2.64
N ILE A 42 -3.79 -4.39 -2.15
CA ILE A 42 -2.78 -5.43 -1.92
C ILE A 42 -3.20 -6.64 -2.74
N LEU A 43 -2.29 -7.18 -3.53
CA LEU A 43 -2.46 -8.45 -4.22
C LEU A 43 -1.39 -9.41 -3.73
N ILE A 44 -1.79 -10.43 -2.99
CA ILE A 44 -0.95 -11.56 -2.63
C ILE A 44 -1.24 -12.67 -3.64
N ALA A 45 -0.22 -13.23 -4.27
CA ALA A 45 -0.35 -14.28 -5.26
C ALA A 45 0.71 -15.35 -5.06
N THR A 46 0.27 -16.60 -4.97
CA THR A 46 1.13 -17.78 -4.90
C THR A 46 0.79 -18.74 -6.04
N ARG A 47 1.78 -19.53 -6.47
CA ARG A 47 1.63 -20.58 -7.47
C ARG A 47 2.26 -21.85 -6.95
N ALA A 48 1.52 -22.96 -7.06
CA ALA A 48 2.01 -24.30 -6.79
C ALA A 48 1.59 -25.18 -7.96
N TYR A 49 2.55 -25.62 -8.78
CA TYR A 49 2.28 -26.33 -10.04
C TYR A 49 1.31 -25.54 -10.94
N SER A 50 0.20 -26.16 -11.35
CA SER A 50 -0.88 -25.51 -12.13
C SER A 50 -1.87 -24.72 -11.25
N CYS A 51 -1.77 -24.80 -9.92
CA CYS A 51 -2.65 -24.09 -9.00
C CYS A 51 -2.14 -22.67 -8.76
N LYS A 52 -3.04 -21.71 -8.85
CA LYS A 52 -2.81 -20.30 -8.57
C LYS A 52 -3.79 -19.84 -7.50
N SER A 53 -3.25 -19.33 -6.40
CA SER A 53 -4.04 -18.72 -5.32
C SER A 53 -3.74 -17.23 -5.28
N GLN A 54 -4.76 -16.41 -5.18
CA GLN A 54 -4.67 -14.96 -5.13
C GLN A 54 -5.59 -14.41 -4.06
N VAL A 55 -5.10 -13.48 -3.27
CA VAL A 55 -5.89 -12.70 -2.32
C VAL A 55 -5.71 -11.23 -2.67
N PHE A 56 -6.80 -10.58 -3.04
CA PHE A 56 -6.86 -9.15 -3.25
C PHE A 56 -7.53 -8.49 -2.06
N ILE A 57 -6.86 -7.49 -1.48
CA ILE A 57 -7.35 -6.71 -0.34
C ILE A 57 -7.42 -5.25 -0.78
N TYR A 58 -8.58 -4.64 -0.59
CA TYR A 58 -8.80 -3.22 -0.86
C TYR A 58 -9.27 -2.54 0.42
N ASN A 59 -8.65 -1.43 0.79
CA ASN A 59 -9.08 -0.58 1.89
C ASN A 59 -9.11 0.88 1.43
N GLU A 60 -10.08 1.65 1.92
CA GLU A 60 -10.10 3.10 1.78
C GLU A 60 -10.54 3.76 3.08
N GLY A 61 -10.13 5.02 3.27
CA GLY A 61 -10.47 5.78 4.46
C GLY A 61 -9.61 7.02 4.60
N ARG A 62 -9.20 7.33 5.83
CA ARG A 62 -8.35 8.48 6.14
C ARG A 62 -6.90 8.06 6.39
N ALA A 63 -5.95 8.88 5.95
CA ALA A 63 -4.55 8.75 6.31
C ALA A 63 -4.05 10.03 6.97
N VAL A 64 -3.26 9.87 8.03
CA VAL A 64 -2.63 10.96 8.76
C VAL A 64 -1.13 10.74 8.71
N VAL A 65 -0.38 11.79 8.36
CA VAL A 65 1.09 11.75 8.33
C VAL A 65 1.63 12.52 9.53
N GLU A 66 2.38 11.83 10.38
CA GLU A 66 2.99 12.34 11.60
C GLU A 66 4.50 12.07 11.55
N GLY A 67 5.28 13.08 11.13
CA GLY A 67 6.71 12.89 10.91
C GLY A 67 6.97 11.81 9.84
N ALA A 68 7.77 10.79 10.20
CA ALA A 68 8.11 9.66 9.33
C ALA A 68 7.10 8.50 9.39
N VAL A 69 5.92 8.71 9.98
CA VAL A 69 4.88 7.67 10.14
C VAL A 69 3.60 8.09 9.43
N ILE A 70 2.99 7.15 8.72
CA ILE A 70 1.64 7.24 8.15
C ILE A 70 0.73 6.36 9.01
N LYS A 71 -0.35 6.93 9.55
CA LYS A 71 -1.42 6.19 10.23
C LYS A 71 -2.63 6.12 9.33
N VAL A 72 -3.24 4.94 9.22
CA VAL A 72 -4.45 4.75 8.42
C VAL A 72 -5.66 4.41 9.27
N TYR A 73 -6.82 4.88 8.81
CA TYR A 73 -8.12 4.70 9.44
C TYR A 73 -9.12 4.30 8.35
N PRO A 74 -9.13 3.01 7.96
CA PRO A 74 -10.03 2.54 6.91
C PRO A 74 -11.47 2.64 7.37
N THR A 75 -12.34 3.13 6.48
CA THR A 75 -13.80 3.18 6.70
C THR A 75 -14.51 2.07 5.95
N THR A 76 -13.96 1.64 4.81
CA THR A 76 -14.48 0.50 4.04
C THR A 76 -13.33 -0.39 3.56
N GLY A 77 -13.64 -1.64 3.30
CA GLY A 77 -12.67 -2.58 2.76
C GLY A 77 -13.29 -3.88 2.28
N SER A 78 -12.59 -4.56 1.38
CA SER A 78 -13.02 -5.84 0.82
C SER A 78 -11.83 -6.78 0.63
N ILE A 79 -12.10 -8.07 0.78
CA ILE A 79 -11.17 -9.15 0.48
C ILE A 79 -11.79 -10.05 -0.57
N LYS A 80 -11.02 -10.37 -1.62
CA LYS A 80 -11.38 -11.34 -2.65
C LYS A 80 -10.30 -12.42 -2.72
N ALA A 81 -10.67 -13.67 -2.49
CA ALA A 81 -9.80 -14.82 -2.65
C ALA A 81 -10.19 -15.62 -3.89
N ARG A 82 -9.21 -16.00 -4.70
CA ARG A 82 -9.38 -16.84 -5.89
C ARG A 82 -8.32 -17.93 -5.91
N ASP A 83 -8.74 -19.15 -6.13
CA ASP A 83 -7.94 -20.36 -6.23
C ASP A 83 -8.42 -21.15 -7.45
N THR A 84 -7.48 -21.55 -8.30
CA THR A 84 -7.80 -22.28 -9.54
C THR A 84 -8.03 -23.78 -9.34
N CYS A 85 -7.64 -24.34 -8.19
CA CYS A 85 -7.72 -25.77 -7.90
C CYS A 85 -8.75 -26.10 -6.81
N VAL A 86 -8.96 -25.21 -5.83
CA VAL A 86 -9.87 -25.41 -4.72
C VAL A 86 -10.96 -24.34 -4.74
N ALA A 87 -12.02 -24.59 -5.52
CA ALA A 87 -13.11 -23.63 -5.69
C ALA A 87 -13.80 -23.22 -4.37
N ALA A 88 -13.83 -24.11 -3.37
CA ALA A 88 -14.36 -23.83 -2.03
C ALA A 88 -13.57 -22.73 -1.27
N SER A 89 -12.32 -22.46 -1.67
CA SER A 89 -11.50 -21.38 -1.11
C SER A 89 -11.81 -20.02 -1.74
N ASN A 90 -12.67 -19.96 -2.75
CA ASN A 90 -13.05 -18.71 -3.41
C ASN A 90 -14.11 -17.99 -2.60
N TYR A 91 -13.86 -16.71 -2.28
CA TYR A 91 -14.83 -15.88 -1.59
C TYR A 91 -14.62 -14.40 -1.90
N ASP A 92 -15.69 -13.64 -1.73
CA ASP A 92 -15.70 -12.19 -1.64
C ASP A 92 -16.36 -11.81 -0.32
N ARG A 93 -15.69 -10.99 0.49
CA ARG A 93 -16.24 -10.54 1.77
C ARG A 93 -15.78 -9.13 2.15
N PRO A 94 -16.52 -8.44 3.02
CA PRO A 94 -16.02 -7.24 3.69
C PRO A 94 -14.73 -7.55 4.47
N ASP A 95 -13.81 -6.59 4.49
CA ASP A 95 -12.63 -6.66 5.34
C ASP A 95 -12.97 -6.22 6.79
N ASN A 96 -12.21 -6.71 7.77
CA ASN A 96 -12.35 -6.26 9.16
C ASN A 96 -11.55 -4.96 9.37
N VAL A 97 -12.13 -3.85 8.91
CA VAL A 97 -11.51 -2.53 9.04
C VAL A 97 -11.38 -2.05 10.49
N ALA A 98 -12.20 -2.58 11.42
CA ALA A 98 -12.12 -2.24 12.84
C ALA A 98 -10.76 -2.66 13.45
N ASN A 99 -10.21 -3.80 13.02
CA ASN A 99 -8.90 -4.28 13.46
C ASN A 99 -7.71 -3.52 12.85
N LYS A 100 -7.97 -2.59 11.92
CA LYS A 100 -6.95 -1.84 11.18
C LYS A 100 -6.92 -0.35 11.53
N GLN A 101 -7.67 0.06 12.54
CA GLN A 101 -7.71 1.45 12.97
C GLN A 101 -6.36 1.87 13.58
N GLY A 102 -5.72 2.87 12.98
CA GLY A 102 -4.42 3.36 13.41
C GLY A 102 -3.24 2.48 13.00
N SER A 103 -3.42 1.56 12.04
CA SER A 103 -2.29 0.81 11.47
C SER A 103 -1.21 1.76 10.95
N GLN A 104 0.04 1.45 11.24
CA GLN A 104 1.16 2.36 11.02
C GLN A 104 2.05 1.87 9.87
N TYR A 105 2.51 2.83 9.07
CA TYR A 105 3.51 2.61 8.05
C TYR A 105 4.65 3.61 8.21
N GLY A 106 5.88 3.12 8.29
CA GLY A 106 7.07 3.98 8.24
C GLY A 106 7.31 4.42 6.81
N TRP A 107 7.84 5.62 6.59
CA TRP A 107 8.18 6.08 5.25
C TRP A 107 9.47 6.90 5.20
N THR A 108 10.16 6.82 4.06
CA THR A 108 11.33 7.65 3.77
C THR A 108 11.57 7.77 2.26
N PHE A 109 12.37 8.73 1.84
CA PHE A 109 12.88 8.78 0.47
C PHE A 109 14.34 8.28 0.44
N LYS A 110 14.68 7.44 -0.54
CA LYS A 110 16.05 6.93 -0.72
C LYS A 110 16.46 6.96 -2.18
N LEU A 111 17.72 7.32 -2.43
CA LEU A 111 18.36 7.12 -3.73
C LEU A 111 18.57 5.62 -3.94
N HIS A 112 18.11 5.10 -5.08
CA HIS A 112 18.30 3.72 -5.47
C HIS A 112 19.46 3.61 -6.46
N ASP A 113 19.97 2.40 -6.66
CA ASP A 113 21.14 2.10 -7.50
C ASP A 113 20.99 2.52 -8.97
N ASP A 114 19.75 2.77 -9.42
CA ASP A 114 19.44 3.29 -10.76
C ASP A 114 19.55 4.83 -10.85
N GLY A 115 20.06 5.48 -9.80
CA GLY A 115 20.23 6.92 -9.69
C GLY A 115 18.94 7.70 -9.45
N LYS A 116 17.80 7.04 -9.21
CA LYS A 116 16.50 7.69 -8.98
C LYS A 116 16.12 7.65 -7.51
N THR A 117 15.34 8.65 -7.08
CA THR A 117 14.77 8.68 -5.73
C THR A 117 13.45 7.93 -5.68
N TYR A 118 13.32 7.03 -4.70
CA TYR A 118 12.13 6.23 -4.43
C TYR A 118 11.55 6.62 -3.08
N LEU A 119 10.22 6.60 -2.99
CA LEU A 119 9.51 6.54 -1.72
C LEU A 119 9.52 5.09 -1.24
N LEU A 120 9.98 4.87 -0.02
CA LEU A 120 9.96 3.58 0.64
C LEU A 120 8.86 3.61 1.70
N ILE A 121 8.04 2.58 1.76
CA ILE A 121 7.01 2.42 2.81
C ILE A 121 7.15 1.05 3.46
N GLY A 122 7.34 1.04 4.79
CA GLY A 122 7.46 -0.14 5.63
C GLY A 122 6.21 -0.38 6.47
N VAL A 123 5.88 -1.64 6.74
CA VAL A 123 4.70 -2.02 7.54
C VAL A 123 5.06 -1.98 9.03
N ASN A 124 4.16 -1.53 9.89
CA ASN A 124 4.37 -1.43 11.35
C ASN A 124 5.60 -0.60 11.73
N ASN A 125 5.90 0.42 10.92
CA ASN A 125 7.12 1.25 11.07
C ASN A 125 8.43 0.47 10.94
N ASP A 126 8.40 -0.77 10.42
CA ASP A 126 9.58 -1.56 10.11
C ASP A 126 10.03 -1.31 8.67
N MET A 127 11.26 -0.82 8.53
CA MET A 127 11.91 -0.52 7.25
C MET A 127 12.91 -1.61 6.82
N SER A 128 12.87 -2.80 7.44
CA SER A 128 13.71 -3.95 7.08
C SER A 128 13.43 -4.47 5.67
N ASN A 129 12.16 -4.46 5.26
CA ASN A 129 11.67 -4.94 3.96
C ASN A 129 10.60 -4.00 3.39
N PRO A 130 10.96 -2.75 3.03
CA PRO A 130 9.98 -1.76 2.59
C PRO A 130 9.55 -2.05 1.14
N SER A 131 8.35 -1.58 0.80
CA SER A 131 7.91 -1.46 -0.59
C SER A 131 8.47 -0.20 -1.22
N TYR A 132 8.88 -0.28 -2.49
CA TYR A 132 9.50 0.82 -3.23
C TYR A 132 8.52 1.41 -4.23
N PHE A 133 8.34 2.73 -4.17
CA PHE A 133 7.43 3.47 -5.03
C PHE A 133 8.21 4.56 -5.75
N ARG A 134 8.03 4.65 -7.07
CA ARG A 134 8.55 5.76 -7.85
C ARG A 134 7.39 6.65 -8.28
N LEU A 135 7.67 7.94 -8.36
CA LEU A 135 6.81 8.87 -9.08
C LEU A 135 6.54 8.34 -10.50
N ALA A 136 5.26 8.21 -10.88
CA ALA A 136 4.94 8.08 -12.29
C ALA A 136 5.33 9.38 -13.00
N GLN A 137 6.05 9.23 -14.10
CA GLN A 137 6.35 10.30 -15.05
C GLN A 137 5.11 10.57 -15.90
#